data_AF-A0A4R6V702-F1
#
_entry.id   AF-A0A4R6V702-F1
#
_cell.length_a   1.000
_cell.length_b   1.000
_cell.length_c   1.000
_cell.angle_alpha   90.00
_cell.angle_beta   90.00
_cell.angle_gamma   90.00
#
_symmetry.space_group_name_H-M   'P 1'
#
loop_
_entity.id
_entity.type
_entity.pdbx_description
1 polymer ?
#
loop_
_entity_poly.entity_id
_entity_poly.type
_entity_poly.pdbx_seq_one_letter_code
_entity_poly.pdbx_strand_id
1 'polypeptide(L)'
;MSASVPDGVQLHTALIQVIKGGEPDDDGMSLAGRRSPLRPPITGSCACAATALAFDLWEALERHDLYSSDTDIWIRAVEPDVPAAPLPEDAVLLETRTVVYGTD
;
A
#
# COMPACT_ATOMS: atom_id res chain seq x y z
N MET A 1 -0.24 -4.70 26.53
CA MET A 1 0.83 -3.69 26.58
C MET A 1 0.30 -2.45 25.87
N SER A 2 0.15 -1.29 26.52
CA SER A 2 -0.16 -0.05 25.81
C SER A 2 1.15 0.65 25.49
N ALA A 3 1.43 0.88 24.21
CA ALA A 3 2.51 1.76 23.80
C ALA A 3 2.02 3.20 23.93
N SER A 4 2.76 4.05 24.62
CA SER A 4 2.54 5.50 24.61
C SER A 4 3.05 6.05 23.27
N VAL A 5 2.22 6.84 22.61
CA VAL A 5 2.63 7.62 21.44
C VAL A 5 3.58 8.71 21.93
N PRO A 6 4.79 8.86 21.36
CA PRO A 6 5.71 9.91 21.78
C PRO A 6 5.11 11.31 21.55
N ASP A 7 5.47 12.26 22.42
CA ASP A 7 5.06 13.66 22.24
C ASP A 7 5.56 14.20 20.89
N GLY A 8 4.67 14.88 20.16
CA GLY A 8 4.94 15.44 18.83
C GLY A 8 4.52 14.52 17.67
N VAL A 9 4.33 13.23 17.90
CA VAL A 9 3.90 12.29 16.85
C VAL A 9 2.40 12.44 16.56
N GLN A 10 2.06 12.75 15.32
CA GLN A 10 0.68 12.72 14.83
C GLN A 10 0.36 11.32 14.30
N LEU A 11 -0.72 10.72 14.80
CA LEU A 11 -1.22 9.46 14.29
C LEU A 11 -2.23 9.69 13.17
N HIS A 12 -2.02 8.97 12.07
CA HIS A 12 -2.89 8.95 10.90
C HIS A 12 -3.43 7.54 10.71
N THR A 13 -4.64 7.46 10.16
CA THR A 13 -5.23 6.19 9.72
C THR A 13 -5.47 6.27 8.22
N ALA A 14 -5.02 5.27 7.48
CA ALA A 14 -5.31 5.12 6.06
C ALA A 14 -5.89 3.74 5.78
N LEU A 15 -6.77 3.64 4.80
CA LEU A 15 -7.21 2.38 4.24
C LEU A 15 -6.39 2.12 2.98
N ILE A 16 -5.64 1.02 2.97
CA ILE A 16 -4.91 0.58 1.79
C ILE A 16 -5.78 -0.42 1.04
N GLN A 17 -6.09 -0.10 -0.21
CA GLN A 17 -6.85 -0.95 -1.11
C GLN A 17 -5.90 -1.66 -2.07
N VAL A 18 -6.07 -2.97 -2.24
CA VAL A 18 -5.38 -3.78 -3.24
C VAL A 18 -6.35 -4.03 -4.38
N ILE A 19 -5.98 -3.60 -5.58
CA ILE A 19 -6.87 -3.54 -6.75
C ILE A 19 -6.22 -4.29 -7.89
N LYS A 20 -7.03 -5.00 -8.68
CA LYS A 20 -6.61 -5.74 -9.87
C LYS A 20 -7.34 -5.23 -11.10
N GLY A 21 -6.62 -5.06 -12.20
CA GLY A 21 -7.18 -4.57 -13.46
C GLY A 21 -7.42 -3.06 -13.43
N GLY A 22 -7.87 -2.53 -14.57
CA GLY A 22 -7.95 -1.09 -14.82
C GLY A 22 -6.58 -0.39 -14.79
N GLU A 23 -6.56 0.88 -15.22
CA GLU A 23 -5.38 1.73 -15.00
C GLU A 23 -5.40 2.30 -13.57
N PRO A 24 -4.24 2.39 -12.88
CA PRO A 24 -4.16 3.10 -11.61
C PRO A 24 -4.67 4.53 -11.74
N ASP A 25 -5.51 4.95 -10.79
CA ASP A 25 -5.99 6.33 -10.69
C ASP A 25 -4.91 7.27 -10.09
N ASP A 26 -5.26 8.55 -9.90
CA ASP A 26 -4.35 9.56 -9.36
C ASP A 26 -3.82 9.21 -7.96
N ASP A 27 -4.56 8.42 -7.19
CA ASP A 27 -4.19 7.93 -5.86
C ASP A 27 -3.53 6.54 -5.90
N GLY A 28 -3.46 5.96 -7.10
CA GLY A 28 -3.02 4.61 -7.40
C GLY A 28 -1.52 4.52 -7.64
N MET A 29 -0.95 3.42 -7.17
CA MET A 29 0.47 3.13 -7.31
C MET A 29 0.68 1.69 -7.74
N SER A 30 1.27 1.52 -8.92
CA SER A 30 1.79 0.23 -9.35
C SER A 30 3.14 -0.06 -8.68
N LEU A 31 3.28 -1.30 -8.20
CA LEU A 31 4.53 -1.84 -7.67
C LEU A 31 5.22 -2.80 -8.64
N ALA A 32 4.73 -2.89 -9.88
CA ALA A 32 5.28 -3.74 -10.93
C ALA A 32 6.78 -3.46 -11.14
N GLY A 33 7.58 -4.52 -11.19
CA GLY A 33 9.04 -4.43 -11.35
C GLY A 33 9.79 -3.87 -10.14
N ARG A 34 9.09 -3.51 -9.05
CA ARG A 34 9.73 -3.13 -7.78
C ARG A 34 10.07 -4.35 -6.97
N ARG A 35 11.00 -4.19 -6.04
CA ARG A 35 11.42 -5.24 -5.13
C ARG A 35 10.60 -5.21 -3.84
N SER A 36 10.18 -6.40 -3.40
CA SER A 36 9.62 -6.61 -2.06
C SER A 36 10.54 -6.04 -0.95
N PRO A 37 10.00 -5.28 0.02
CA PRO A 37 10.76 -4.81 1.18
C PRO A 37 11.21 -5.94 2.11
N LEU A 38 10.56 -7.11 2.03
CA LEU A 38 10.84 -8.28 2.88
C LEU A 38 11.90 -9.21 2.30
N ARG A 39 12.34 -8.98 1.05
CA ARG A 39 13.40 -9.76 0.42
C ARG A 39 14.77 -9.10 0.61
N PRO A 40 15.89 -9.86 0.50
CA PRO A 40 17.23 -9.28 0.52
C PRO A 40 17.48 -8.28 -0.62
N PRO A 41 18.28 -7.21 -0.42
CA PRO A 41 18.60 -6.24 -1.46
C PRO A 41 19.72 -6.77 -2.36
N ILE A 42 19.35 -7.54 -3.38
CA ILE A 42 20.32 -8.07 -4.37
C ILE A 42 20.46 -7.11 -5.54
N THR A 43 19.34 -6.63 -6.12
CA THR A 43 19.26 -5.58 -7.14
C THR A 43 17.85 -4.93 -7.15
N GLY A 44 17.71 -3.69 -7.65
CA GLY A 44 16.41 -3.03 -7.91
C GLY A 44 15.88 -2.10 -6.81
N SER A 45 14.98 -1.18 -7.20
CA SER A 45 14.33 -0.22 -6.29
C SER A 45 13.31 -0.91 -5.38
N CYS A 46 13.39 -0.66 -4.08
CA CYS A 46 12.43 -1.18 -3.09
C CYS A 46 11.04 -0.57 -3.30
N ALA A 47 9.98 -1.35 -3.12
CA ALA A 47 8.62 -0.83 -2.99
C ALA A 47 8.49 0.14 -1.79
N CYS A 48 9.25 -0.11 -0.72
CA CYS A 48 9.35 0.76 0.45
C CYS A 48 9.91 2.16 0.18
N ALA A 49 10.55 2.38 -0.97
CA ALA A 49 10.96 3.73 -1.39
C ALA A 49 9.82 4.52 -2.05
N ALA A 50 8.74 3.85 -2.46
CA ALA A 50 7.59 4.47 -3.10
C ALA A 50 6.54 4.92 -2.08
N THR A 51 6.41 4.18 -0.97
CA THR A 51 5.44 4.46 0.08
C THR A 51 5.93 3.96 1.43
N ALA A 52 5.72 4.77 2.46
CA ALA A 52 6.02 4.41 3.84
C ALA A 52 4.83 3.62 4.42
N LEU A 53 4.86 2.30 4.26
CA LEU A 53 3.86 1.40 4.84
C LEU A 53 4.43 0.63 6.04
N ALA A 54 3.57 0.32 7.00
CA ALA A 54 3.92 -0.51 8.15
C ALA A 54 4.38 -1.91 7.72
N PHE A 55 5.28 -2.52 8.51
CA PHE A 55 5.87 -3.83 8.19
C PHE A 55 4.83 -4.93 7.95
N ASP A 56 3.83 -5.05 8.83
CA ASP A 56 2.76 -6.05 8.72
C ASP A 56 1.91 -5.88 7.45
N LEU A 57 1.83 -4.66 6.92
CA LEU A 57 1.16 -4.43 5.64
C LEU A 57 1.95 -5.02 4.49
N TRP A 58 3.29 -4.90 4.49
CA TRP A 58 4.12 -5.55 3.48
C TRP A 58 3.93 -7.06 3.47
N GLU A 59 3.88 -7.70 4.64
CA GLU A 59 3.62 -9.15 4.73
C GLU A 59 2.25 -9.53 4.15
N ALA A 60 1.22 -8.74 4.45
CA ALA A 60 -0.11 -8.98 3.90
C ALA A 60 -0.15 -8.82 2.37
N LEU A 61 0.59 -7.84 1.85
CA LEU A 61 0.70 -7.53 0.42
C LEU A 61 1.45 -8.61 -0.37
N GLU A 62 2.46 -9.29 0.21
CA GLU A 62 3.22 -10.38 -0.45
C GLU A 62 2.35 -11.55 -0.93
N ARG A 63 1.13 -11.68 -0.41
CA ARG A 63 0.19 -12.73 -0.85
C ARG A 63 -0.39 -12.45 -2.25
N HIS A 64 -0.25 -11.22 -2.72
CA HIS A 64 -0.65 -10.77 -4.06
C HIS A 64 0.58 -10.66 -4.96
N ASP A 65 0.40 -10.84 -6.26
CA ASP A 65 1.49 -10.73 -7.23
C ASP A 65 1.80 -9.27 -7.59
N LEU A 66 2.19 -8.46 -6.61
CA LEU A 66 2.35 -6.99 -6.77
C LEU A 66 3.62 -6.56 -7.50
N TYR A 67 4.60 -7.46 -7.62
CA TYR A 67 5.96 -7.11 -8.03
C TYR A 67 6.34 -7.63 -9.41
N SER A 68 5.58 -8.59 -9.95
CA SER A 68 5.82 -9.09 -11.30
C SER A 68 5.72 -7.95 -12.32
N SER A 69 6.57 -7.97 -13.34
CA SER A 69 6.65 -6.88 -14.32
C SER A 69 5.38 -6.72 -15.16
N ASP A 70 4.61 -7.78 -15.28
CA ASP A 70 3.36 -7.91 -16.05
C ASP A 70 2.11 -7.95 -15.17
N THR A 71 2.24 -7.66 -13.87
CA THR A 71 1.09 -7.62 -12.96
C THR A 71 0.15 -6.46 -13.30
N ASP A 72 -1.13 -6.74 -13.19
CA ASP A 72 -2.23 -5.77 -13.25
C ASP A 72 -2.70 -5.37 -11.83
N ILE A 73 -1.93 -5.72 -10.79
CA ILE A 73 -2.26 -5.40 -9.40
C ILE A 73 -1.54 -4.13 -8.97
N TRP A 74 -2.30 -3.22 -8.38
CA TRP A 74 -1.82 -1.95 -7.84
C TRP A 74 -2.49 -1.66 -6.50
N ILE A 75 -1.96 -0.66 -5.79
CA ILE A 75 -2.49 -0.25 -4.49
C ILE A 75 -2.88 1.22 -4.51
N ARG A 76 -3.86 1.61 -3.70
CA ARG A 76 -4.11 3.02 -3.38
C ARG A 76 -4.37 3.22 -1.91
N ALA A 77 -4.01 4.39 -1.40
CA ALA A 77 -4.30 4.79 -0.03
C ALA A 77 -5.52 5.72 -0.04
N VAL A 78 -6.52 5.43 0.78
CA VAL A 78 -7.71 6.29 0.93
C VAL A 78 -7.87 6.70 2.39
N GLU A 79 -8.31 7.94 2.61
CA GLU A 79 -8.66 8.43 3.93
C GLU A 79 -9.96 7.77 4.41
N PRO A 80 -10.03 7.26 5.65
CA PRO A 80 -11.19 6.51 6.13
C PRO A 80 -12.46 7.36 6.21
N ASP A 81 -12.33 8.66 6.42
CA ASP A 81 -13.46 9.59 6.61
C ASP A 81 -13.88 10.30 5.30
N VAL A 82 -13.15 10.07 4.21
CA VAL A 82 -13.46 10.62 2.89
C VAL A 82 -14.03 9.50 2.02
N PRO A 83 -15.18 9.70 1.35
CA PRO A 83 -15.67 8.72 0.38
C PRO A 83 -14.61 8.45 -0.68
N ALA A 84 -14.13 7.21 -0.75
CA ALA A 84 -13.17 6.81 -1.77
C ALA A 84 -13.76 7.03 -3.17
N ALA A 85 -12.93 7.47 -4.11
CA ALA A 85 -13.29 7.51 -5.52
C ALA A 85 -13.75 6.11 -5.98
N PRO A 86 -14.74 6.03 -6.89
CA PRO A 86 -15.14 4.75 -7.47
C PRO A 86 -13.94 4.04 -8.11
N LEU A 87 -14.01 2.72 -8.19
CA LEU A 87 -12.98 1.96 -8.90
C LEU A 87 -13.02 2.33 -10.40
N PRO A 88 -11.85 2.39 -11.07
CA PRO A 88 -11.77 2.52 -12.51
C PRO A 88 -12.52 1.40 -13.26
N GLU A 89 -12.77 1.62 -14.55
CA GLU A 89 -13.31 0.56 -15.41
C GLU A 89 -12.38 -0.67 -15.41
N ASP A 90 -12.98 -1.87 -15.45
CA ASP A 90 -12.31 -3.17 -15.36
C ASP A 90 -11.51 -3.44 -14.08
N ALA A 91 -11.52 -2.53 -13.11
CA ALA A 91 -10.85 -2.70 -11.83
C ALA A 91 -11.72 -3.46 -10.82
N VAL A 92 -11.08 -4.35 -10.06
CA VAL A 92 -11.69 -5.15 -8.99
C VAL A 92 -10.93 -4.96 -7.69
N LEU A 93 -11.64 -4.59 -6.63
CA LEU A 93 -11.08 -4.53 -5.28
C LEU A 93 -10.87 -5.95 -4.74
N LEU A 94 -9.61 -6.31 -4.49
CA LEU A 94 -9.24 -7.61 -3.93
C LEU A 94 -9.27 -7.61 -2.40
N GLU A 95 -8.72 -6.56 -1.77
CA GLU A 95 -8.57 -6.47 -0.33
C GLU A 95 -8.56 -5.00 0.13
N THR A 96 -9.03 -4.74 1.35
CA THR A 96 -8.85 -3.45 2.04
C THR A 96 -8.27 -3.71 3.42
N ARG A 97 -7.25 -2.93 3.79
CA ARG A 97 -6.57 -3.00 5.09
C ARG A 97 -6.50 -1.63 5.74
N THR A 98 -6.88 -1.56 7.01
CA THR A 98 -6.64 -0.37 7.82
C THR A 98 -5.22 -0.37 8.34
N VAL A 99 -4.52 0.76 8.15
CA VAL A 99 -3.18 1.00 8.67
C VAL A 99 -3.18 2.25 9.52
N VAL A 100 -2.50 2.17 10.67
CA VAL A 100 -2.23 3.31 11.54
C VAL A 100 -0.73 3.57 11.48
N TYR A 101 -0.34 4.82 11.18
CA TYR A 101 1.05 5.24 11.11
C TYR A 101 1.24 6.58 11.81
N GLY A 102 2.45 6.82 12.32
CA GLY A 102 2.82 8.09 12.96
C GLY A 102 3.74 8.91 12.08
N THR A 103 3.57 10.23 12.08
CA THR A 103 4.51 11.20 11.50
C THR A 103 5.07 12.10 12.61
N ASP A 104 6.35 12.45 12.52
CA ASP A 104 7.05 13.39 13.41
C ASP A 104 6.79 14.87 13.09
#